data_AF-A0A4P9Y6K5-F1
#
_entry.id   AF-A0A4P9Y6K5-F1
#
_cell.length_a   1.000
_cell.length_b   1.000
_cell.length_c   1.000
_cell.angle_alpha   90.00
_cell.angle_beta   90.00
_cell.angle_gamma   90.00
#
_symmetry.space_group_name_H-M   'P 1'
#
loop_
_entity.id
_entity.type
_entity.pdbx_description
1 polymer ?
#
loop_
_entity_poly.entity_id
_entity_poly.type
_entity_poly.pdbx_seq_one_letter_code
_entity_poly.pdbx_strand_id
1 'polypeptide(L)'
;MLRLMDLCVELKKSKQAREALHQYKNAQQNTSIPTIELVVRHYVKLAETRLKAAQAEAQAESGDGEVEDLEAVETPESILLATVSTDGSKERTDRSVVTPWLRMVWESYRSVLDILRNNARLEGLYQTMTQRAFQFCEAHARKIEFRRLCDLLRTHLTAATKYAHQAHSIDLTDPDTLQRHLDTRSAQLNVAVELDLWQEAFRTVEDIHHLLALAKRAPRPHMMRNYYAKLARIFLVSDNLLFHAAARLRHYQLWRMQGDDVSAETSASMASGVLLSILAIPIESSGTAGPENKSGRLTHLLGLSSPPTRAGLLQDAYS
;
A
#
# COMPACT_ATOMS: atom_id res chain seq x y z
N MET A 1 20.18 -9.65 22.87
CA MET A 1 19.60 -9.12 21.62
C MET A 1 18.60 -7.98 21.84
N LEU A 2 17.58 -8.14 22.70
CA LEU A 2 16.60 -7.05 22.96
C LEU A 2 17.26 -5.76 23.44
N ARG A 3 18.11 -5.83 24.47
CA ARG A 3 18.89 -4.69 24.97
C ARG A 3 19.80 -4.04 23.91
N LEU A 4 20.28 -4.81 22.94
CA LEU A 4 21.04 -4.26 21.82
C LEU A 4 20.14 -3.45 20.89
N MET A 5 18.92 -3.93 20.62
CA MET A 5 17.93 -3.19 19.85
C MET A 5 17.51 -1.91 20.58
N ASP A 6 17.38 -1.93 21.90
CA ASP A 6 17.09 -0.74 22.71
C ASP A 6 18.13 0.35 22.49
N LEU A 7 19.41 0.01 22.69
CA LEU A 7 20.53 0.92 22.49
C LEU A 7 20.64 1.41 21.05
N CYS A 8 20.45 0.53 20.06
CA CYS A 8 20.47 0.94 18.66
C CYS A 8 19.35 1.92 18.34
N VAL A 9 18.17 1.78 18.97
CA VAL A 9 17.06 2.70 18.75
C VAL A 9 17.31 4.04 19.44
N GLU A 10 17.76 4.04 20.69
CA GLU A 10 18.07 5.26 21.44
C GLU A 10 19.15 6.10 20.76
N LEU A 11 20.19 5.44 20.24
CA LEU A 11 21.29 6.10 19.54
C LEU A 11 20.99 6.38 18.06
N LYS A 12 19.79 6.06 17.57
CA LYS A 12 19.38 6.19 16.15
C LYS A 12 20.34 5.49 15.15
N LYS A 13 20.96 4.38 15.56
CA LYS A 13 21.96 3.63 14.76
C LYS A 13 21.32 2.48 13.96
N SER A 14 20.48 2.83 12.96
CA SER A 14 19.75 1.85 12.14
C SER A 14 20.65 0.87 11.37
N LYS A 15 21.85 1.29 10.95
CA LYS A 15 22.82 0.40 10.26
C LYS A 15 23.31 -0.74 11.16
N GLN A 16 23.68 -0.41 12.40
CA GLN A 16 24.12 -1.40 13.38
C GLN A 16 22.98 -2.36 13.76
N ALA A 17 21.75 -1.84 13.90
CA ALA A 17 20.58 -2.68 14.12
C ALA A 17 20.37 -3.69 12.99
N ARG A 18 20.47 -3.25 11.72
CA ARG A 18 20.37 -4.12 10.54
C ARG A 18 21.41 -5.23 10.54
N GLU A 19 22.67 -4.89 10.78
CA GLU A 19 23.76 -5.87 10.81
C GLU A 19 23.57 -6.90 11.94
N ALA A 20 23.23 -6.44 13.14
CA ALA A 20 22.98 -7.29 14.29
C ALA A 20 21.77 -8.22 14.06
N LEU A 21 20.68 -7.72 13.49
CA LEU A 21 19.50 -8.54 13.14
C LEU A 21 19.82 -9.58 12.07
N HIS A 22 20.64 -9.24 11.07
CA HIS A 22 21.06 -10.18 10.04
C HIS A 22 21.91 -11.32 10.63
N GLN A 23 22.88 -10.99 11.50
CA GLN A 23 23.68 -11.99 12.22
C GLN A 23 22.83 -12.87 13.13
N TYR A 24 21.90 -12.25 13.88
CA TYR A 24 21.02 -12.97 14.79
C TYR A 24 20.08 -13.93 14.05
N LYS A 25 19.50 -13.49 12.92
CA LYS A 25 18.70 -14.34 12.03
C LYS A 25 19.50 -15.57 11.60
N ASN A 26 20.71 -15.38 11.06
CA ASN A 26 21.52 -16.48 10.58
C ASN A 26 21.90 -17.47 11.69
N ALA A 27 22.13 -16.99 12.91
CA ALA A 27 22.44 -17.85 14.05
C ALA A 27 21.23 -18.65 14.56
N GLN A 28 20.02 -18.09 14.52
CA GLN A 28 18.82 -18.70 15.13
C GLN A 28 17.85 -19.33 14.14
N GLN A 29 18.02 -19.13 12.84
CA GLN A 29 17.07 -19.59 11.81
C GLN A 29 16.85 -21.11 11.80
N ASN A 30 17.82 -21.90 12.26
CA ASN A 30 17.70 -23.35 12.31
C ASN A 30 17.21 -23.88 13.67
N THR A 31 17.32 -23.08 14.73
CA THR A 31 17.07 -23.53 16.11
C THR A 31 15.77 -22.95 16.68
N SER A 32 15.56 -21.64 16.57
CA SER A 32 14.43 -20.97 17.22
C SER A 32 13.93 -19.75 16.44
N ILE A 33 12.99 -20.00 15.52
CA ILE A 33 12.31 -18.96 14.75
C ILE A 33 11.50 -17.98 15.62
N PRO A 34 10.77 -18.42 16.68
CA PRO A 34 9.98 -17.49 17.50
C PRO A 34 10.81 -16.38 18.15
N THR A 35 12.08 -16.64 18.46
CA THR A 35 12.98 -15.61 19.01
C THR A 35 13.30 -14.51 18.02
N ILE A 36 13.42 -14.84 16.72
CA ILE A 36 13.59 -13.87 15.64
C ILE A 36 12.34 -12.99 15.57
N GLU A 37 11.15 -13.58 15.62
CA GLU A 37 9.91 -12.81 15.61
C GLU A 37 9.80 -11.84 16.78
N LEU A 38 10.15 -12.30 17.99
CA LEU A 38 10.12 -11.49 19.20
C LEU A 38 11.05 -10.28 19.06
N VAL A 39 12.30 -10.50 18.67
CA VAL A 39 13.30 -9.43 18.52
C VAL A 39 12.89 -8.43 17.44
N VAL A 40 12.40 -8.90 16.29
CA VAL A 40 11.94 -8.02 15.20
C VAL A 40 10.72 -7.20 15.62
N ARG A 41 9.71 -7.83 16.24
CA ARG A 41 8.52 -7.12 16.75
C ARG A 41 8.91 -6.07 17.78
N HIS A 42 9.84 -6.39 18.68
CA HIS A 42 10.35 -5.47 19.69
C HIS A 42 11.05 -4.25 19.06
N TYR A 43 11.97 -4.48 18.12
CA TYR A 43 12.70 -3.41 17.44
C TYR A 43 11.77 -2.40 16.75
N VAL A 44 10.81 -2.89 15.95
CA VAL A 44 9.85 -2.03 15.24
C VAL A 44 8.92 -1.31 16.23
N LYS A 45 8.40 -2.03 17.24
CA LYS A 45 7.53 -1.43 18.27
C LYS A 45 8.26 -0.32 19.02
N LEU A 46 9.51 -0.53 19.39
CA LEU A 46 10.29 0.48 20.10
C LEU A 46 10.51 1.73 19.24
N ALA A 47 10.86 1.55 17.96
CA ALA A 47 11.02 2.66 17.02
C ALA A 47 9.71 3.48 16.88
N GLU A 48 8.56 2.81 16.77
CA GLU A 48 7.25 3.48 16.73
C GLU A 48 6.92 4.20 18.05
N THR A 49 7.22 3.62 19.20
CA THR A 49 6.98 4.27 20.50
C THR A 49 7.81 5.54 20.65
N ARG A 50 9.07 5.53 20.19
CA ARG A 50 9.93 6.72 20.21
C ARG A 50 9.45 7.78 19.23
N LEU A 51 8.94 7.39 18.06
CA LEU A 51 8.30 8.32 17.13
C LEU A 51 7.07 9.00 17.76
N LYS A 52 6.20 8.23 18.43
CA LYS A 52 5.03 8.77 19.12
C LYS A 52 5.42 9.74 20.24
N ALA A 53 6.46 9.41 21.01
CA ALA A 53 6.99 10.30 22.03
C ALA A 53 7.51 11.61 21.44
N ALA A 54 8.28 11.55 20.35
CA ALA A 54 8.79 12.73 19.66
C ALA A 54 7.67 13.60 19.04
N GLN A 55 6.58 12.98 18.58
CA GLN A 55 5.39 13.70 18.11
C GLN A 55 4.68 14.43 19.26
N ALA A 56 4.56 13.79 20.43
CA ALA A 56 3.99 14.42 21.61
C ALA A 56 4.85 15.58 22.12
N GLU A 57 6.17 15.45 22.08
CA GLU A 57 7.13 16.50 22.44
C GLU A 57 7.03 17.70 21.50
N ALA A 58 7.04 17.47 20.18
CA ALA A 58 6.88 18.54 19.19
C ALA A 58 5.50 19.24 19.30
N GLN A 59 4.45 18.51 19.66
CA GLN A 59 3.12 19.09 19.92
C GLN A 59 3.11 19.93 21.20
N ALA A 60 3.78 19.50 22.26
CA ALA A 60 3.90 20.27 23.50
C ALA A 60 4.69 21.57 23.27
N GLU A 61 5.81 21.51 22.56
CA GLU A 61 6.62 22.68 22.19
C GLU A 61 5.85 23.67 21.28
N SER A 62 4.91 23.17 20.48
CA SER A 62 4.06 24.01 19.63
C SER A 62 2.82 24.54 20.35
N GLY A 63 2.40 23.92 21.46
CA GLY A 63 1.18 24.23 22.22
C GLY A 63 1.40 25.16 23.41
N ASP A 64 2.60 25.23 23.96
CA ASP A 64 2.95 26.15 25.07
C ASP A 64 3.16 27.61 24.59
N GLY A 65 2.85 27.89 23.33
CA GLY A 65 2.81 29.23 22.73
C GLY A 65 1.45 29.93 22.81
N GLU A 66 0.41 29.28 23.37
CA GLU A 66 -0.86 29.95 23.72
C GLU A 66 -0.81 30.64 25.10
N VAL A 67 0.37 30.75 25.73
CA VAL A 67 0.70 31.97 26.47
C VAL A 67 1.35 32.91 25.46
N GLU A 68 0.50 33.44 24.58
CA GLU A 68 0.77 34.59 23.72
C GLU A 68 1.03 35.77 24.66
N ASP A 69 2.24 35.86 25.20
CA ASP A 69 2.80 37.13 25.59
C ASP A 69 2.87 37.94 24.30
N LEU A 70 1.83 38.76 24.07
CA LEU A 70 1.63 39.64 22.92
C LEU A 70 2.81 40.61 22.67
N GLU A 71 3.83 40.58 23.53
CA GLU A 71 5.07 41.36 23.45
C GLU A 71 6.32 40.53 23.06
N ALA A 72 6.21 39.23 22.78
CA ALA A 72 7.32 38.44 22.22
C ALA A 72 7.52 38.76 20.73
N VAL A 73 8.05 39.96 20.50
CA VAL A 73 8.54 40.54 19.25
C VAL A 73 8.93 39.47 18.24
N GLU A 74 8.29 39.51 17.07
CA GLU A 74 8.79 38.89 15.85
C GLU A 74 10.29 39.18 15.74
N THR A 75 11.12 38.19 16.08
CA THR A 75 12.56 38.40 16.08
C THR A 75 12.98 38.73 14.64
N PRO A 76 13.95 39.63 14.44
CA PRO A 76 14.42 39.96 13.08
C PRO A 76 14.86 38.71 12.32
N GLU A 77 15.32 37.66 13.02
CA GLU A 77 15.61 36.34 12.45
C GLU A 77 14.35 35.59 11.97
N SER A 78 13.25 35.61 12.72
CA SER A 78 11.98 34.97 12.29
C SER A 78 11.36 35.69 11.11
N ILE A 79 11.41 37.03 11.08
CA ILE A 79 10.94 37.86 9.95
C ILE A 79 11.78 37.56 8.71
N LEU A 80 13.11 37.56 8.82
CA LEU A 80 13.99 37.22 7.70
C LEU A 80 13.72 35.79 7.18
N LEU A 81 13.54 34.82 8.08
CA LEU A 81 13.21 33.46 7.68
C LEU A 81 11.83 33.37 7.02
N ALA A 82 10.84 34.16 7.44
CA ALA A 82 9.52 34.23 6.80
C ALA A 82 9.57 34.87 5.40
N THR A 83 10.50 35.79 5.15
CA THR A 83 10.69 36.37 3.80
C THR A 83 11.32 35.39 2.80
N VAL A 84 12.10 34.42 3.28
CA VAL A 84 12.83 33.46 2.42
C VAL A 84 12.14 32.09 2.37
N SER A 85 11.36 31.73 3.39
CA SER A 85 10.69 30.43 3.51
C SER A 85 9.27 30.60 4.03
N THR A 86 8.32 29.95 3.35
CA THR A 86 6.91 29.90 3.77
C THR A 86 6.67 28.96 4.95
N ASP A 87 7.69 28.19 5.37
CA ASP A 87 7.58 27.18 6.43
C ASP A 87 7.33 27.85 7.79
N GLY A 88 6.19 27.52 8.42
CA GLY A 88 5.81 28.00 9.76
C GLY A 88 6.69 27.45 10.88
N SER A 89 6.63 28.05 12.07
CA SER A 89 7.39 27.60 13.26
C SER A 89 7.17 26.11 13.58
N LYS A 90 5.92 25.66 13.51
CA LYS A 90 5.51 24.26 13.69
C LYS A 90 6.11 23.28 12.66
N GLU A 91 6.19 23.68 11.39
CA GLU A 91 6.78 22.82 10.36
C GLU A 91 8.29 22.67 10.55
N ARG A 92 8.95 23.69 11.10
CA ARG A 92 10.39 23.65 11.42
C ARG A 92 10.66 22.74 12.63
N THR A 93 9.84 22.79 13.68
CA THR A 93 9.95 21.89 14.84
C THR A 93 9.67 20.43 14.45
N ASP A 94 8.63 20.18 13.65
CA ASP A 94 8.35 18.85 13.11
C ASP A 94 9.50 18.33 12.21
N ARG A 95 10.17 19.22 11.47
CA ARG A 95 11.32 18.87 10.64
C ARG A 95 12.57 18.55 11.45
N SER A 96 12.82 19.24 12.56
CA SER A 96 14.00 19.03 13.40
C SER A 96 13.83 17.84 14.36
N VAL A 97 12.67 17.71 14.99
CA VAL A 97 12.41 16.72 16.05
C VAL A 97 11.80 15.43 15.48
N VAL A 98 10.70 15.52 14.72
CA VAL A 98 9.90 14.36 14.31
C VAL A 98 10.47 13.66 13.08
N THR A 99 10.94 14.40 12.08
CA THR A 99 11.41 13.84 10.80
C THR A 99 12.57 12.83 10.93
N PRO A 100 13.57 13.03 11.82
CA PRO A 100 14.60 12.01 12.06
C PRO A 100 14.02 10.67 12.55
N TRP A 101 13.00 10.71 13.42
CA TRP A 101 12.33 9.52 13.91
C TRP A 101 11.47 8.85 12.83
N LEU A 102 10.77 9.63 11.98
CA LEU A 102 10.04 9.09 10.82
C LEU A 102 10.98 8.33 9.88
N ARG A 103 12.15 8.92 9.57
CA ARG A 103 13.17 8.29 8.72
C ARG A 103 13.69 7.00 9.34
N MET A 104 13.88 6.98 10.65
CA MET A 104 14.37 5.83 11.38
C MET A 104 13.34 4.69 11.43
N VAL A 105 12.06 5.00 11.68
CA VAL A 105 10.98 4.01 11.64
C VAL A 105 10.87 3.41 10.24
N TRP A 106 10.91 4.23 9.20
CA TRP A 106 10.96 3.75 7.81
C TRP A 106 12.15 2.80 7.56
N GLU A 107 13.35 3.19 7.98
CA GLU A 107 14.55 2.35 7.80
C GLU A 107 14.48 1.05 8.61
N SER A 108 13.79 1.07 9.76
CA SER A 108 13.51 -0.12 10.56
C SER A 108 12.62 -1.12 9.80
N TYR A 109 11.53 -0.65 9.20
CA TYR A 109 10.64 -1.46 8.36
C TYR A 109 11.39 -2.01 7.14
N ARG A 110 12.10 -1.15 6.40
CA ARG A 110 12.89 -1.55 5.23
C ARG A 110 13.89 -2.65 5.59
N SER A 111 14.66 -2.45 6.66
CA SER A 111 15.68 -3.41 7.10
C SER A 111 15.06 -4.73 7.53
N VAL A 112 13.94 -4.69 8.26
CA VAL A 112 13.22 -5.91 8.67
C VAL A 112 12.70 -6.67 7.45
N LEU A 113 12.07 -6.00 6.48
CA LEU A 113 11.59 -6.65 5.27
C LEU A 113 12.74 -7.26 4.44
N ASP A 114 13.87 -6.57 4.32
CA ASP A 114 15.09 -7.09 3.69
C ASP A 114 15.60 -8.37 4.38
N ILE A 115 15.53 -8.44 5.71
CA ILE A 115 16.00 -9.58 6.51
C ILE A 115 15.05 -10.76 6.43
N LEU A 116 13.73 -10.52 6.41
CA LEU A 116 12.70 -11.54 6.41
C LEU A 116 12.37 -12.11 5.02
N ARG A 117 12.87 -11.50 3.93
CA ARG A 117 12.55 -11.92 2.55
C ARG A 117 12.94 -13.37 2.25
N ASN A 118 12.21 -13.99 1.31
CA ASN A 118 12.45 -15.32 0.75
C ASN A 118 12.68 -16.42 1.83
N ASN A 119 11.88 -16.42 2.89
CA ASN A 119 11.90 -17.46 3.91
C ASN A 119 10.47 -17.89 4.25
N ALA A 120 10.07 -19.10 3.85
CA ALA A 120 8.72 -19.62 4.07
C ALA A 120 8.31 -19.63 5.55
N ARG A 121 9.26 -19.85 6.47
CA ARG A 121 8.99 -19.93 7.92
C ARG A 121 8.77 -18.57 8.58
N LEU A 122 9.18 -17.48 7.91
CA LEU A 122 9.05 -16.11 8.40
C LEU A 122 8.02 -15.30 7.60
N GLU A 123 7.34 -15.93 6.65
CA GLU A 123 6.45 -15.24 5.72
C GLU A 123 5.26 -14.58 6.45
N GLY A 124 4.69 -15.23 7.47
CA GLY A 124 3.62 -14.62 8.27
C GLY A 124 4.06 -13.31 8.96
N LEU A 125 5.28 -13.29 9.51
CA LEU A 125 5.86 -12.08 10.08
C LEU A 125 6.16 -11.03 9.00
N TYR A 126 6.66 -11.45 7.85
CA TYR A 126 6.92 -10.57 6.71
C TYR A 126 5.64 -9.84 6.25
N GLN A 127 4.52 -10.55 6.12
CA GLN A 127 3.25 -9.92 5.74
C GLN A 127 2.74 -8.96 6.82
N THR A 128 2.82 -9.36 8.09
CA THR A 128 2.44 -8.49 9.22
C THR A 128 3.25 -7.19 9.23
N MET A 129 4.57 -7.27 9.00
CA MET A 129 5.44 -6.09 8.95
C MET A 129 5.19 -5.24 7.70
N THR A 130 4.84 -5.86 6.57
CA THR A 130 4.48 -5.14 5.34
C THR A 130 3.19 -4.36 5.53
N GLN A 131 2.16 -4.95 6.14
CA GLN A 131 0.89 -4.28 6.46
C GLN A 131 1.08 -3.10 7.40
N ARG A 132 1.90 -3.27 8.45
CA ARG A 132 2.25 -2.16 9.36
C ARG A 132 3.02 -1.05 8.65
N ALA A 133 3.93 -1.38 7.74
CA ALA A 133 4.65 -0.40 6.94
C ALA A 133 3.71 0.39 6.00
N PHE A 134 2.69 -0.25 5.44
CA PHE A 134 1.64 0.44 4.68
C PHE A 134 0.86 1.42 5.54
N GLN A 135 0.39 0.99 6.72
CA GLN A 135 -0.32 1.84 7.68
C GLN A 135 0.55 3.03 8.13
N PHE A 136 1.85 2.82 8.35
CA PHE A 136 2.81 3.89 8.63
C PHE A 136 2.89 4.92 7.49
N CYS A 137 2.96 4.45 6.24
CA CYS A 137 3.02 5.34 5.08
C CYS A 137 1.73 6.14 4.89
N GLU A 138 0.58 5.50 5.15
CA GLU A 138 -0.75 6.11 5.10
C GLU A 138 -0.92 7.17 6.20
N ALA A 139 -0.66 6.81 7.46
CA ALA A 139 -0.85 7.67 8.63
C ALA A 139 0.00 8.95 8.61
N HIS A 140 1.16 8.92 7.95
CA HIS A 140 2.07 10.07 7.83
C HIS A 140 2.15 10.63 6.40
N ALA A 141 1.25 10.25 5.51
CA ALA A 141 1.18 10.69 4.11
C ALA A 141 2.52 10.60 3.34
N ARG A 142 3.33 9.57 3.63
CA ARG A 142 4.69 9.39 3.10
C ARG A 142 4.70 8.74 1.71
N LYS A 143 4.32 9.53 0.70
CA LYS A 143 4.17 9.08 -0.69
C LYS A 143 5.46 8.54 -1.34
N ILE A 144 6.64 9.06 -0.96
CA ILE A 144 7.93 8.64 -1.53
C ILE A 144 8.34 7.28 -0.96
N GLU A 145 8.25 7.12 0.36
CA GLU A 145 8.54 5.85 1.04
C GLU A 145 7.59 4.76 0.58
N PHE A 146 6.30 5.06 0.41
CA PHE A 146 5.33 4.09 -0.12
C PHE A 146 5.72 3.58 -1.52
N ARG A 147 6.12 4.46 -2.45
CA ARG A 147 6.61 4.03 -3.77
C ARG A 147 7.84 3.14 -3.66
N ARG A 148 8.80 3.50 -2.81
CA ARG A 148 9.99 2.67 -2.53
C ARG A 148 9.63 1.32 -1.92
N LEU A 149 8.61 1.26 -1.06
CA LEU A 149 8.09 0.02 -0.49
C LEU A 149 7.53 -0.88 -1.59
N CYS A 150 6.70 -0.32 -2.49
CA CYS A 150 6.12 -1.08 -3.58
C CYS A 150 7.20 -1.70 -4.50
N ASP A 151 8.22 -0.92 -4.87
CA ASP A 151 9.35 -1.42 -5.67
C ASP A 151 10.19 -2.48 -4.93
N LEU A 152 10.39 -2.31 -3.61
CA LEU A 152 11.03 -3.30 -2.75
C LEU A 152 10.26 -4.64 -2.77
N LEU A 153 8.94 -4.58 -2.60
CA LEU A 153 8.08 -5.76 -2.62
C LEU A 153 8.06 -6.45 -3.98
N ARG A 154 8.14 -5.71 -5.10
CA ARG A 154 8.30 -6.31 -6.44
C ARG A 154 9.63 -7.03 -6.57
N THR A 155 10.71 -6.37 -6.15
CA THR A 155 12.06 -6.97 -6.12
C THR A 155 12.09 -8.26 -5.30
N HIS A 156 11.42 -8.28 -4.14
CA HIS A 156 11.32 -9.47 -3.30
C HIS A 156 10.54 -10.60 -3.97
N LEU A 157 9.46 -10.29 -4.68
CA LEU A 157 8.68 -11.29 -5.43
C LEU A 157 9.49 -11.88 -6.59
N THR A 158 10.19 -11.05 -7.37
CA THR A 158 11.12 -11.50 -8.42
C THR A 158 12.27 -12.34 -7.87
N ALA A 159 12.76 -12.01 -6.67
CA ALA A 159 13.78 -12.83 -6.01
C ALA A 159 13.21 -14.19 -5.57
N ALA A 160 11.98 -14.23 -5.06
CA ALA A 160 11.34 -15.49 -4.65
C ALA A 160 11.18 -16.45 -5.84
N THR A 161 10.78 -15.96 -7.02
CA THR A 161 10.70 -16.80 -8.23
C THR A 161 12.09 -17.28 -8.69
N LYS A 162 13.10 -16.41 -8.67
CA LYS A 162 14.46 -16.75 -9.11
C LYS A 162 15.18 -17.75 -8.19
N TYR A 163 14.94 -17.66 -6.89
CA TYR A 163 15.63 -18.44 -5.86
C TYR A 163 14.73 -19.51 -5.23
N ALA A 164 13.72 -19.98 -5.97
CA ALA A 164 12.76 -20.99 -5.51
C ALA A 164 13.39 -22.34 -5.09
N HIS A 165 14.60 -22.65 -5.58
CA HIS A 165 15.32 -23.90 -5.26
C HIS A 165 16.14 -23.84 -3.96
N GLN A 166 16.25 -22.68 -3.30
CA GLN A 166 17.05 -22.56 -2.08
C GLN A 166 16.38 -23.21 -0.87
N ALA A 167 17.18 -23.63 0.11
CA ALA A 167 16.63 -24.14 1.38
C ALA A 167 15.80 -23.04 2.07
N HIS A 168 14.58 -23.40 2.48
CA HIS A 168 13.57 -22.51 3.08
C HIS A 168 13.01 -21.42 2.15
N SER A 169 13.20 -21.54 0.83
CA SER A 169 12.57 -20.66 -0.16
C SER A 169 11.05 -20.65 -0.04
N ILE A 170 10.44 -19.59 -0.55
CA ILE A 170 8.99 -19.46 -0.66
C ILE A 170 8.52 -20.22 -1.91
N ASP A 171 7.50 -21.07 -1.75
CA ASP A 171 6.86 -21.78 -2.87
C ASP A 171 5.60 -21.04 -3.32
N LEU A 172 5.66 -20.39 -4.48
CA LEU A 172 4.50 -19.66 -5.05
C LEU A 172 3.44 -20.59 -5.65
N THR A 173 3.71 -21.90 -5.75
CA THR A 173 2.70 -22.88 -6.16
C THR A 173 1.78 -23.29 -5.01
N ASP A 174 2.22 -23.06 -3.77
CA ASP A 174 1.41 -23.27 -2.57
C ASP A 174 0.26 -22.24 -2.51
N PRO A 175 -1.00 -22.69 -2.43
CA PRO A 175 -2.16 -21.79 -2.43
C PRO A 175 -2.18 -20.83 -1.23
N ASP A 176 -1.67 -21.24 -0.06
CA ASP A 176 -1.69 -20.40 1.14
C ASP A 176 -0.64 -19.28 1.07
N THR A 177 0.53 -19.59 0.54
CA THR A 177 1.59 -18.62 0.19
C THR A 177 1.09 -17.62 -0.85
N LEU A 178 0.50 -18.11 -1.93
CA LEU A 178 -0.03 -17.24 -2.99
C LEU A 178 -1.14 -16.32 -2.46
N GLN A 179 -2.05 -16.85 -1.64
CA GLN A 179 -3.10 -16.06 -1.00
C GLN A 179 -2.52 -14.96 -0.11
N ARG A 180 -1.47 -15.24 0.67
CA ARG A 180 -0.78 -14.23 1.50
C ARG A 180 -0.15 -13.11 0.66
N HIS A 181 0.42 -13.45 -0.49
CA HIS A 181 0.90 -12.45 -1.44
C HIS A 181 -0.24 -11.61 -2.04
N LEU A 182 -1.36 -12.24 -2.42
CA LEU A 182 -2.55 -11.54 -2.91
C LEU A 182 -3.14 -10.59 -1.85
N ASP A 183 -3.28 -11.03 -0.61
CA ASP A 183 -3.77 -10.20 0.50
C ASP A 183 -2.88 -8.96 0.70
N THR A 184 -1.57 -9.13 0.56
CA THR A 184 -0.59 -8.03 0.68
C THR A 184 -0.68 -7.05 -0.48
N ARG A 185 -0.82 -7.53 -1.72
CA ARG A 185 -1.03 -6.66 -2.88
C ARG A 185 -2.39 -5.96 -2.84
N SER A 186 -3.43 -6.61 -2.31
CA SER A 186 -4.73 -5.98 -2.10
C SER A 186 -4.62 -4.82 -1.09
N ALA A 187 -3.90 -5.03 0.02
CA ALA A 187 -3.62 -3.95 0.97
C ALA A 187 -2.79 -2.81 0.34
N GLN A 188 -1.78 -3.14 -0.48
CA GLN A 188 -0.99 -2.17 -1.24
C GLN A 188 -1.89 -1.33 -2.16
N LEU A 189 -2.83 -1.96 -2.87
CA LEU A 189 -3.76 -1.26 -3.77
C LEU A 189 -4.66 -0.28 -3.00
N ASN A 190 -5.17 -0.70 -1.84
CA ASN A 190 -5.99 0.17 -0.99
C ASN A 190 -5.23 1.44 -0.60
N VAL A 191 -4.02 1.28 -0.04
CA VAL A 191 -3.21 2.43 0.40
C VAL A 191 -2.73 3.29 -0.77
N ALA A 192 -2.42 2.70 -1.93
CA ALA A 192 -2.06 3.45 -3.13
C ALA A 192 -3.20 4.37 -3.59
N VAL A 193 -4.45 3.89 -3.50
CA VAL A 193 -5.65 4.68 -3.83
C VAL A 193 -5.94 5.74 -2.77
N GLU A 194 -5.79 5.44 -1.48
CA GLU A 194 -5.99 6.44 -0.42
C GLU A 194 -4.93 7.56 -0.44
N LEU A 195 -3.71 7.27 -0.91
CA LEU A 195 -2.64 8.27 -1.10
C LEU A 195 -2.71 9.01 -2.46
N ASP A 196 -3.73 8.73 -3.27
CA ASP A 196 -3.92 9.23 -4.65
C ASP A 196 -2.71 8.97 -5.56
N LEU A 197 -2.03 7.83 -5.37
CA LEU A 197 -0.89 7.42 -6.18
C LEU A 197 -1.36 6.59 -7.38
N TRP A 198 -2.09 7.21 -8.30
CA TRP A 198 -2.78 6.53 -9.40
C TRP A 198 -1.88 5.66 -10.29
N GLN A 199 -0.68 6.14 -10.63
CA GLN A 199 0.29 5.35 -11.40
C GLN A 199 0.75 4.11 -10.64
N GLU A 200 0.96 4.23 -9.33
CA GLU A 200 1.40 3.12 -8.48
C GLU A 200 0.25 2.14 -8.21
N ALA A 201 -0.97 2.65 -8.03
CA ALA A 201 -2.19 1.85 -7.95
C ALA A 201 -2.37 1.01 -9.23
N PHE A 202 -2.18 1.61 -10.40
CA PHE A 202 -2.23 0.89 -11.68
C PHE A 202 -1.17 -0.21 -11.75
N ARG A 203 0.11 0.08 -11.46
CA ARG A 203 1.16 -0.97 -11.40
C ARG A 203 0.82 -2.09 -10.42
N THR A 204 0.19 -1.77 -9.29
CA THR A 204 -0.22 -2.75 -8.28
C THR A 204 -1.37 -3.64 -8.78
N VAL A 205 -2.31 -3.10 -9.58
CA VAL A 205 -3.36 -3.90 -10.25
C VAL A 205 -2.71 -4.94 -11.17
N GLU A 206 -1.66 -4.58 -11.90
CA GLU A 206 -0.95 -5.53 -12.77
C GLU A 206 -0.23 -6.62 -11.96
N ASP A 207 0.37 -6.24 -10.81
CA ASP A 207 0.97 -7.21 -9.90
C ASP A 207 -0.07 -8.21 -9.38
N ILE A 208 -1.28 -7.74 -9.02
CA ILE A 208 -2.39 -8.61 -8.59
C ILE A 208 -2.81 -9.53 -9.74
N HIS A 209 -3.00 -8.98 -10.94
CA HIS A 209 -3.41 -9.75 -12.11
C HIS A 209 -2.39 -10.85 -12.46
N HIS A 210 -1.10 -10.54 -12.37
CA HIS A 210 -0.03 -11.51 -12.57
C HIS A 210 -0.09 -12.64 -11.54
N LEU A 211 -0.30 -12.33 -10.25
CA LEU A 211 -0.46 -13.34 -9.20
C LEU A 211 -1.74 -14.18 -9.38
N LEU A 212 -2.84 -13.57 -9.84
CA LEU A 212 -4.08 -14.29 -10.16
C LEU A 212 -3.89 -15.27 -11.33
N ALA A 213 -3.07 -14.92 -12.33
CA ALA A 213 -2.73 -15.83 -13.42
C ALA A 213 -1.91 -17.05 -12.96
N LEU A 214 -1.14 -16.91 -11.87
CA LEU A 214 -0.44 -18.03 -11.23
C LEU A 214 -1.35 -18.86 -10.33
N ALA A 215 -2.48 -18.31 -9.89
CA ALA A 215 -3.39 -18.96 -8.96
C ALA A 215 -4.18 -20.08 -9.65
N LYS A 216 -4.02 -21.31 -9.13
CA LYS A 216 -4.84 -22.46 -9.53
C LYS A 216 -6.22 -22.46 -8.88
N ARG A 217 -6.36 -21.81 -7.72
CA ARG A 217 -7.60 -21.72 -6.95
C ARG A 217 -8.24 -20.35 -7.16
N ALA A 218 -9.56 -20.33 -7.27
CA ALA A 218 -10.30 -19.08 -7.35
C ALA A 218 -10.03 -18.20 -6.11
N PRO A 219 -9.73 -16.91 -6.31
CA PRO A 219 -9.47 -15.98 -5.21
C PRO A 219 -10.71 -15.77 -4.34
N ARG A 220 -10.51 -15.31 -3.10
CA ARG A 220 -11.60 -15.00 -2.18
C ARG A 220 -12.56 -13.96 -2.80
N PRO A 221 -13.88 -14.22 -2.85
CA PRO A 221 -14.86 -13.32 -3.49
C PRO A 221 -14.83 -11.88 -2.94
N HIS A 222 -14.65 -11.70 -1.62
CA HIS A 222 -14.54 -10.38 -1.00
C HIS A 222 -13.36 -9.56 -1.53
N MET A 223 -12.20 -10.22 -1.74
CA MET A 223 -11.01 -9.57 -2.27
C MET A 223 -11.24 -9.12 -3.72
N MET A 224 -11.83 -9.98 -4.55
CA MET A 224 -12.15 -9.64 -5.94
C MET A 224 -13.14 -8.48 -6.05
N ARG A 225 -14.13 -8.41 -5.15
CA ARG A 225 -15.04 -7.26 -5.06
C ARG A 225 -14.26 -5.96 -4.79
N ASN A 226 -13.41 -5.94 -3.77
CA ASN A 226 -12.59 -4.76 -3.47
C ASN A 226 -11.67 -4.40 -4.66
N TYR A 227 -11.03 -5.40 -5.29
CA TYR A 227 -10.23 -5.20 -6.49
C TYR A 227 -11.00 -4.47 -7.60
N TYR A 228 -12.19 -4.93 -7.99
CA TYR A 228 -12.97 -4.27 -9.04
C TYR A 228 -13.52 -2.90 -8.61
N ALA A 229 -13.83 -2.70 -7.33
CA ALA A 229 -14.23 -1.39 -6.79
C ALA A 229 -13.10 -0.36 -6.94
N LYS A 230 -11.87 -0.72 -6.54
CA LYS A 230 -10.68 0.15 -6.67
C LYS A 230 -10.28 0.33 -8.13
N LEU A 231 -10.37 -0.72 -8.95
CA LEU A 231 -10.11 -0.65 -10.39
C LEU A 231 -11.07 0.31 -11.11
N ALA A 232 -12.35 0.30 -10.77
CA ALA A 232 -13.32 1.25 -11.30
C ALA A 232 -12.94 2.70 -10.94
N ARG A 233 -12.48 2.97 -9.70
CA ARG A 233 -12.00 4.30 -9.31
C ARG A 233 -10.77 4.74 -10.12
N ILE A 234 -9.81 3.83 -10.35
CA ILE A 234 -8.62 4.12 -11.17
C ILE A 234 -9.00 4.46 -12.62
N PHE A 235 -9.95 3.72 -13.22
CA PHE A 235 -10.41 4.01 -14.57
C PHE A 235 -11.17 5.33 -14.69
N LEU A 236 -11.91 5.72 -13.64
CA LEU A 236 -12.58 7.02 -13.60
C LEU A 236 -11.58 8.18 -13.59
N VAL A 237 -10.53 8.10 -12.76
CA VAL A 237 -9.51 9.16 -12.65
C VAL A 237 -8.64 9.25 -13.92
N SER A 238 -8.48 8.14 -14.65
CA SER A 238 -7.75 8.12 -15.92
C SER A 238 -8.60 8.44 -17.14
N ASP A 239 -9.84 8.91 -16.95
CA ASP A 239 -10.81 9.28 -18.00
C ASP A 239 -11.16 8.14 -18.98
N ASN A 240 -11.01 6.89 -18.54
CA ASN A 240 -11.33 5.70 -19.32
C ASN A 240 -12.74 5.20 -18.97
N LEU A 241 -13.77 5.94 -19.40
CA LEU A 241 -15.18 5.69 -19.02
C LEU A 241 -15.70 4.31 -19.43
N LEU A 242 -15.26 3.79 -20.58
CA LEU A 242 -15.63 2.45 -21.06
C LEU A 242 -15.14 1.34 -20.11
N PHE A 243 -13.88 1.42 -19.68
CA PHE A 243 -13.28 0.47 -18.75
C PHE A 243 -13.80 0.68 -17.32
N HIS A 244 -14.12 1.92 -16.95
CA HIS A 244 -14.81 2.24 -15.69
C HIS A 244 -16.16 1.52 -15.60
N ALA A 245 -17.00 1.65 -16.64
CA ALA A 245 -18.31 1.00 -16.70
C ALA A 245 -18.20 -0.53 -16.65
N ALA A 246 -17.25 -1.12 -17.39
CA ALA A 246 -16.97 -2.56 -17.36
C ALA A 246 -16.54 -3.05 -15.96
N ALA A 247 -15.62 -2.33 -15.31
CA ALA A 247 -15.18 -2.65 -13.95
C ALA A 247 -16.33 -2.55 -12.94
N ARG A 248 -17.18 -1.52 -13.08
CA ARG A 248 -18.34 -1.29 -12.21
C ARG A 248 -19.41 -2.37 -12.39
N LEU A 249 -19.64 -2.83 -13.61
CA LEU A 249 -20.53 -3.95 -13.90
C LEU A 249 -20.02 -5.25 -13.27
N ARG A 250 -18.73 -5.57 -13.41
CA ARG A 250 -18.10 -6.73 -12.74
C ARG A 250 -18.20 -6.66 -11.23
N HIS A 251 -17.94 -5.48 -10.65
CA HIS A 251 -18.12 -5.25 -9.22
C HIS A 251 -19.56 -5.57 -8.77
N TYR A 252 -20.56 -5.08 -9.50
CA TYR A 252 -21.98 -5.31 -9.21
C TYR A 252 -22.37 -6.79 -9.35
N GLN A 253 -21.90 -7.49 -10.38
CA GLN A 253 -22.15 -8.93 -10.57
C GLN A 253 -21.61 -9.75 -9.40
N LEU A 254 -20.37 -9.50 -8.97
CA LEU A 254 -19.77 -10.18 -7.84
C LEU A 254 -20.47 -9.85 -6.52
N TRP A 255 -20.89 -8.60 -6.35
CA TRP A 255 -21.66 -8.18 -5.19
C TRP A 255 -23.02 -8.90 -5.10
N ARG A 256 -23.76 -9.03 -6.23
CA ARG A 256 -25.01 -9.80 -6.27
C ARG A 256 -24.81 -11.28 -5.93
N MET A 257 -23.72 -11.89 -6.38
CA MET A 257 -23.43 -13.31 -6.14
C MET A 257 -23.11 -13.63 -4.67
N GLN A 258 -22.64 -12.66 -3.89
CA GLN A 258 -22.26 -12.89 -2.50
C GLN A 258 -23.45 -12.93 -1.53
N GLY A 259 -24.64 -12.49 -1.97
CA GLY A 259 -25.87 -12.64 -1.18
C GLY A 259 -25.83 -11.95 0.19
N ASP A 260 -25.09 -10.83 0.32
CA ASP A 260 -25.20 -10.00 1.52
C ASP A 260 -26.68 -9.56 1.64
N ASP A 261 -27.30 -9.70 2.81
CA ASP A 261 -28.68 -9.26 3.09
C ASP A 261 -28.75 -7.72 3.01
N VAL A 262 -28.91 -7.17 1.80
CA VAL A 262 -28.85 -5.73 1.59
C VAL A 262 -30.22 -5.15 1.24
N SER A 263 -30.53 -4.00 1.85
CA SER A 263 -31.74 -3.21 1.59
C SER A 263 -31.91 -2.96 0.08
N ALA A 264 -33.14 -3.13 -0.40
CA ALA A 264 -33.52 -2.93 -1.81
C ALA A 264 -33.06 -1.56 -2.35
N GLU A 265 -32.98 -0.53 -1.50
CA GLU A 265 -32.50 0.80 -1.85
C GLU A 265 -31.02 0.82 -2.28
N THR A 266 -30.16 0.08 -1.58
CA THR A 266 -28.73 0.02 -1.89
C THR A 266 -28.46 -0.74 -3.19
N SER A 267 -29.24 -1.80 -3.44
CA SER A 267 -29.22 -2.55 -4.69
C SER A 267 -29.64 -1.67 -5.87
N ALA A 268 -30.73 -0.92 -5.71
CA ALA A 268 -31.21 0.02 -6.72
C ALA A 268 -30.18 1.14 -6.99
N SER A 269 -29.54 1.68 -5.96
CA SER A 269 -28.49 2.69 -6.09
C SER A 269 -27.27 2.17 -6.85
N MET A 270 -26.80 0.95 -6.52
CA MET A 270 -25.68 0.33 -7.21
C MET A 270 -26.00 0.02 -8.68
N ALA A 271 -27.18 -0.53 -8.96
CA ALA A 271 -27.65 -0.79 -10.32
C ALA A 271 -27.78 0.50 -11.14
N SER A 272 -28.37 1.55 -10.56
CA SER A 272 -28.48 2.88 -11.17
C SER A 272 -27.11 3.47 -11.49
N GLY A 273 -26.15 3.31 -10.57
CA GLY A 273 -24.77 3.75 -10.78
C GLY A 273 -24.07 3.03 -11.92
N VAL A 274 -24.31 1.72 -12.10
CA VAL A 274 -23.80 0.95 -13.26
C VAL A 274 -24.43 1.46 -14.55
N LEU A 275 -25.76 1.58 -14.61
CA LEU A 275 -26.46 2.07 -15.80
C LEU A 275 -26.01 3.48 -16.18
N LEU A 276 -25.92 4.39 -15.20
CA LEU A 276 -25.44 5.75 -15.43
C LEU A 276 -24.01 5.76 -15.97
N SER A 277 -23.12 4.90 -15.43
CA SER A 277 -21.74 4.78 -15.93
C SER A 277 -21.67 4.30 -17.38
N ILE A 278 -22.58 3.41 -17.81
CA ILE A 278 -22.64 2.92 -19.19
C ILE A 278 -23.24 3.99 -20.13
N LEU A 279 -24.27 4.70 -19.67
CA LEU A 279 -24.92 5.75 -20.46
C LEU A 279 -24.03 6.98 -20.65
N ALA A 280 -23.21 7.31 -19.66
CA ALA A 280 -22.25 8.41 -19.69
C ALA A 280 -21.06 8.18 -20.65
N ILE A 281 -20.89 6.97 -21.21
CA ILE A 281 -19.87 6.70 -22.22
C ILE A 281 -20.20 7.53 -23.48
N PRO A 282 -19.26 8.37 -23.97
CA PRO A 282 -19.46 9.15 -25.19
C PRO A 282 -19.82 8.25 -26.37
N ILE A 283 -20.79 8.70 -27.17
CA ILE A 283 -21.17 8.04 -28.42
C ILE A 283 -20.19 8.52 -29.48
N GLU A 284 -18.99 7.94 -29.54
CA GLU A 284 -18.04 8.32 -30.59
C GLU A 284 -18.63 7.96 -31.96
N SER A 285 -18.97 8.99 -32.73
CA SER A 285 -19.05 8.92 -34.18
C SER A 285 -17.62 8.84 -34.71
N SER A 286 -17.17 7.64 -35.09
CA SER A 286 -16.06 7.39 -36.02
C SER A 286 -14.91 8.42 -36.02
N GLY A 287 -13.77 8.15 -35.36
CA GLY A 287 -12.57 8.91 -35.74
C GLY A 287 -11.29 8.82 -34.92
N THR A 288 -11.28 8.33 -33.68
CA THR A 288 -10.04 8.30 -32.90
C THR A 288 -9.83 6.95 -32.23
N ALA A 289 -9.40 5.98 -33.02
CA ALA A 289 -8.74 4.79 -32.51
C ALA A 289 -7.45 5.25 -31.79
N GLY A 290 -7.58 5.54 -30.49
CA GLY A 290 -6.44 5.51 -29.58
C GLY A 290 -5.76 4.13 -29.66
N PRO A 291 -4.45 4.03 -29.42
CA PRO A 291 -3.64 2.88 -29.79
C PRO A 291 -4.24 1.58 -29.25
N GLU A 292 -4.71 0.72 -30.16
CA GLU A 292 -5.39 -0.55 -29.88
C GLU A 292 -4.63 -1.44 -28.89
N ASN A 293 -3.29 -1.32 -28.87
CA ASN A 293 -2.39 -1.99 -27.94
C ASN A 293 -2.60 -1.61 -26.45
N LYS A 294 -3.03 -0.37 -26.15
CA LYS A 294 -3.37 0.03 -24.77
C LYS A 294 -4.68 -0.60 -24.33
N SER A 295 -5.66 -0.68 -25.24
CA SER A 295 -6.96 -1.31 -24.98
C SER A 295 -6.80 -2.80 -24.63
N GLY A 296 -5.94 -3.53 -25.32
CA GLY A 296 -5.64 -4.94 -25.03
C GLY A 296 -5.09 -5.18 -23.61
N ARG A 297 -4.14 -4.34 -23.16
CA ARG A 297 -3.58 -4.42 -21.80
C ARG A 297 -4.64 -4.17 -20.73
N LEU A 298 -5.49 -3.16 -20.90
CA LEU A 298 -6.57 -2.84 -19.95
C LEU A 298 -7.66 -3.90 -19.91
N THR A 299 -7.97 -4.49 -21.07
CA THR A 299 -8.93 -5.59 -21.21
C THR A 299 -8.48 -6.81 -20.43
N HIS A 300 -7.19 -7.14 -20.51
CA HIS A 300 -6.61 -8.27 -19.78
C HIS A 300 -6.73 -8.07 -18.26
N LEU A 301 -6.52 -6.86 -17.73
CA LEU A 301 -6.66 -6.55 -16.30
C LEU A 301 -8.08 -6.74 -15.75
N LEU A 302 -9.09 -6.67 -16.62
CA LEU A 302 -10.49 -6.97 -16.29
C LEU A 302 -10.83 -8.47 -16.42
N GLY A 303 -9.88 -9.30 -16.83
CA GLY A 303 -10.11 -10.71 -17.12
C GLY A 303 -11.04 -10.95 -18.32
N LEU A 304 -11.15 -9.99 -19.24
CA LEU A 304 -11.94 -10.11 -20.47
C LEU A 304 -11.08 -10.64 -21.62
N SER A 305 -11.68 -11.41 -22.53
CA SER A 305 -11.00 -11.93 -23.73
C SER A 305 -10.95 -10.93 -24.88
N SER A 306 -11.96 -10.06 -24.97
CA SER A 306 -12.08 -9.00 -25.97
C SER A 306 -12.37 -7.66 -25.30
N PRO A 307 -11.95 -6.54 -25.93
CA PRO A 307 -12.19 -5.21 -25.36
C PRO A 307 -13.70 -4.98 -25.22
N PRO A 308 -14.15 -4.46 -24.06
CA PRO A 308 -15.57 -4.21 -23.84
C PRO A 308 -16.08 -3.18 -24.84
N THR A 309 -17.31 -3.36 -25.32
CA THR A 309 -17.99 -2.37 -26.18
C THR A 309 -19.19 -1.81 -25.44
N ARG A 310 -19.58 -0.56 -25.73
CA ARG A 310 -20.76 0.07 -25.12
C ARG A 310 -22.03 -0.76 -25.35
N ALA A 311 -22.20 -1.30 -26.56
CA ALA A 311 -23.34 -2.16 -26.90
C ALA A 311 -23.34 -3.46 -26.08
N GLY A 312 -22.18 -4.12 -25.94
CA GLY A 312 -22.05 -5.33 -25.12
C GLY A 312 -22.33 -5.06 -23.63
N LEU A 313 -21.80 -3.96 -23.08
CA LEU A 313 -22.05 -3.59 -21.69
C LEU A 313 -23.53 -3.27 -21.42
N LEU A 314 -24.24 -2.65 -22.37
CA LEU A 314 -25.68 -2.44 -22.26
C LEU A 314 -26.43 -3.77 -22.26
N GLN A 315 -26.08 -4.68 -23.16
CA GLN A 315 -26.70 -6.01 -23.22
C GLN A 315 -26.49 -6.80 -21.91
N ASP A 316 -25.27 -6.79 -21.38
CA ASP A 316 -24.91 -7.45 -20.13
C ASP A 316 -25.56 -6.79 -18.89
N ALA A 317 -25.92 -5.51 -18.97
CA ALA A 317 -26.63 -4.80 -17.90
C ALA A 317 -28.13 -5.12 -17.87
N TYR A 318 -28.71 -5.50 -19.02
CA TYR A 318 -30.10 -5.96 -19.11
C TYR A 318 -30.29 -7.43 -18.68
N SER A 319 -29.23 -8.24 -18.70
CA SER A 319 -29.23 -9.63 -18.22
C SER A 319 -29.06 -9.73 -16.69
#